data_AF-A0A9D6J4G4-F1
#
_entry.id   AF-A0A9D6J4G4-F1
#
_cell.length_a   1.000
_cell.length_b   1.000
_cell.length_c   1.000
_cell.angle_alpha   90.00
_cell.angle_beta   90.00
_cell.angle_gamma   90.00
#
_symmetry.space_group_name_H-M   'P 1'
#
loop_
_entity.id
_entity.type
_entity.pdbx_description
1 polymer ?
#
loop_
_entity_poly.entity_id
_entity_poly.type
_entity_poly.pdbx_seq_one_letter_code
_entity_poly.pdbx_strand_id
1 'polypeptide(L)' 'MGWGVENYGTDPDIEVDNRPQDFASGQDPQLERALEEVIKLLKRNPPTLPDFSKKPHKPLPS' A
#
# COMPACT_ATOMS: atom_id res chain seq x y z
N MET A 1 22.31 1.85 8.35
CA MET A 1 21.88 3.01 7.56
C MET A 1 22.79 4.18 7.91
N GLY A 2 23.81 4.43 7.10
CA GLY A 2 24.82 5.46 7.37
C GLY A 2 24.37 6.87 6.97
N TRP A 3 25.29 7.84 7.03
CA TRP A 3 25.12 9.27 6.75
C TRP A 3 24.65 9.65 5.32
N GLY A 4 24.33 8.69 4.45
CA GLY A 4 24.03 8.94 3.03
C GLY A 4 22.62 9.48 2.71
N VAL A 5 21.77 9.67 3.72
CA VAL A 5 20.40 10.21 3.57
C VAL A 5 20.35 11.71 3.83
N GLU A 6 21.35 12.25 4.51
CA GLU A 6 21.42 13.66 4.91
C GLU A 6 21.43 14.56 3.66
N ASN A 7 20.46 15.48 3.56
CA ASN A 7 20.22 16.38 2.41
C ASN A 7 19.86 15.72 1.06
N TYR A 8 19.66 14.39 1.00
CA TYR A 8 19.26 13.68 -0.23
C TYR A 8 17.83 13.13 -0.16
N GLY A 9 17.47 12.52 0.97
CA GLY A 9 16.22 11.78 1.12
C GLY A 9 16.34 10.32 0.66
N THR A 10 15.24 9.72 0.22
CA THR A 10 15.18 8.35 -0.28
C THR A 10 14.49 8.35 -1.64
N ASP A 11 15.13 7.74 -2.62
CA ASP A 11 14.55 7.62 -3.96
C ASP A 11 13.29 6.74 -3.91
N PRO A 12 12.19 7.16 -4.59
CA PRO A 12 11.05 6.30 -4.75
C PRO A 12 11.35 5.20 -5.78
N ASP A 13 10.87 3.98 -5.54
CA ASP A 13 10.89 2.92 -6.56
C ASP A 13 10.03 3.29 -7.77
N ILE A 14 8.97 4.08 -7.54
CA ILE A 14 8.02 4.56 -8.55
C ILE A 14 7.77 6.04 -8.26
N GLU A 15 8.26 6.90 -9.13
CA GLU A 15 8.00 8.33 -9.05
C GLU A 15 6.57 8.65 -9.52
N VAL A 16 5.84 9.42 -8.71
CA VAL A 16 4.48 9.88 -9.02
C VAL A 16 4.36 11.33 -8.56
N ASP A 17 4.05 12.22 -9.49
CA ASP A 17 3.94 13.65 -9.24
C ASP A 17 2.52 14.03 -8.80
N ASN A 18 2.41 14.87 -7.76
CA ASN A 18 1.15 15.43 -7.29
C ASN A 18 0.98 16.83 -7.86
N ARG A 19 0.48 16.92 -9.09
CA ARG A 19 0.41 18.19 -9.80
C ARG A 19 -0.66 19.11 -9.20
N PRO A 20 -0.45 20.44 -9.22
CA PRO A 20 -1.43 21.39 -8.67
C PRO A 20 -2.84 21.25 -9.24
N GLN A 21 -2.97 20.98 -10.54
CA GLN A 21 -4.28 20.78 -11.19
C GLN A 21 -4.99 19.50 -10.75
N ASP A 22 -4.23 18.43 -10.47
CA ASP A 22 -4.79 17.15 -10.02
C ASP A 22 -5.33 17.35 -8.61
N PHE A 23 -4.53 17.98 -7.74
CA PHE A 23 -4.96 18.40 -6.40
C PHE A 23 -6.19 19.32 -6.44
N ALA A 24 -6.18 20.34 -7.30
CA ALA A 24 -7.31 21.26 -7.44
C ALA A 24 -8.59 20.58 -7.92
N SER A 25 -8.47 19.47 -8.67
CA SER A 25 -9.57 18.64 -9.12
C SER A 25 -9.96 17.53 -8.12
N GLY A 26 -9.28 17.44 -6.98
CA GLY A 26 -9.50 16.40 -5.96
C GLY A 26 -9.00 15.02 -6.35
N GLN A 27 -8.11 14.93 -7.34
CA GLN A 27 -7.48 13.67 -7.77
C GLN A 27 -6.22 13.40 -6.94
N ASP A 28 -5.99 12.12 -6.64
CA ASP A 28 -4.79 11.65 -5.94
C ASP A 28 -4.05 10.61 -6.81
N PRO A 29 -3.13 11.06 -7.68
CA PRO A 29 -2.36 10.17 -8.56
C PRO A 29 -1.53 9.12 -7.79
N GLN A 30 -1.07 9.46 -6.58
CA GLN A 30 -0.28 8.53 -5.76
C GLN A 30 -1.14 7.38 -5.25
N LEU A 31 -2.35 7.65 -4.76
CA LEU A 31 -3.27 6.61 -4.31
C LEU A 31 -3.73 5.72 -5.47
N GLU A 32 -4.04 6.31 -6.62
CA GLU A 32 -4.42 5.56 -7.82
C GLU A 32 -3.30 4.61 -8.27
N ARG A 33 -2.06 5.13 -8.34
CA ARG A 33 -0.90 4.31 -8.69
C ARG A 33 -0.63 3.21 -7.66
N ALA A 34 -0.74 3.53 -6.37
CA ALA A 34 -0.56 2.55 -5.30
C ALA A 34 -1.56 1.40 -5.42
N LEU A 35 -2.84 1.68 -5.68
CA LEU A 35 -3.86 0.65 -5.86
C LEU A 35 -3.56 -0.24 -7.08
N GLU A 36 -3.16 0.37 -8.20
CA GLU A 36 -2.80 -0.36 -9.41
C GLU A 36 -1.67 -1.36 -9.14
N GLU A 37 -0.62 -0.91 -8.45
CA GLU A 37 0.55 -1.75 -8.13
C GLU A 37 0.22 -2.82 -7.09
N VAL A 38 -0.59 -2.51 -6.06
CA VAL A 38 -1.07 -3.50 -5.09
C VAL A 38 -1.84 -4.62 -5.80
N ILE A 39 -2.74 -4.29 -6.73
CA ILE A 39 -3.50 -5.30 -7.48
C ILE A 39 -2.56 -6.16 -8.35
N LYS A 40 -1.56 -5.55 -9.01
CA LYS A 40 -0.55 -6.30 -9.79
C LYS A 40 0.26 -7.24 -8.90
N LEU A 41 0.72 -6.76 -7.74
CA LEU A 41 1.51 -7.53 -6.80
C LEU A 41 0.73 -8.71 -6.21
N LEU A 42 -0.55 -8.51 -5.84
CA LEU A 42 -1.43 -9.59 -5.37
C LEU A 42 -1.63 -10.68 -6.43
N LYS A 43 -1.75 -10.30 -7.70
CA LYS A 43 -1.85 -11.26 -8.82
C LYS A 43 -0.54 -12.03 -9.02
N ARG A 44 0.61 -11.35 -8.88
CA ARG A 44 1.95 -11.94 -9.07
C ARG A 44 2.36 -12.83 -7.91
N ASN A 45 2.02 -12.44 -6.68
CA ASN A 45 2.39 -13.14 -5.45
C ASN A 45 1.18 -13.13 -4.49
N PRO A 46 0.22 -14.04 -4.68
CA PRO A 46 -0.97 -14.09 -3.85
C PRO A 46 -0.59 -14.45 -2.39
N PRO A 47 -1.17 -13.77 -1.40
CA PRO A 47 -0.87 -14.07 0.00
C PRO A 47 -1.41 -15.44 0.39
N THR A 48 -0.65 -16.17 1.21
CA THR A 48 -1.16 -17.38 1.86
C THR A 48 -2.13 -16.97 2.96
N LEU A 49 -3.40 -17.40 2.86
CA LEU A 49 -4.36 -17.20 3.93
C LEU A 49 -4.06 -18.16 5.08
N PRO A 50 -4.11 -17.69 6.34
CA PRO A 50 -3.98 -18.58 7.49
C PRO A 50 -5.16 -19.56 7.54
N ASP A 51 -4.92 -20.75 8.08
CA ASP A 51 -5.97 -21.74 8.29
C ASP A 51 -6.87 -21.30 9.46
N PHE A 52 -8.11 -20.94 9.13
CA PHE A 52 -9.13 -20.53 10.09
C PHE A 52 -9.94 -21.70 10.67
N SER A 53 -9.67 -22.96 10.28
CA SER A 53 -10.41 -24.13 10.75
C SER A 53 -10.38 -24.31 12.27
N LYS A 54 -9.30 -23.86 12.94
CA LYS A 54 -9.08 -24.02 14.38
C LYS A 54 -9.52 -22.81 15.22
N LYS A 55 -10.22 -21.83 14.64
CA LYS A 55 -10.65 -20.64 15.38
C LYS A 55 -11.62 -21.02 16.52
N PRO A 56 -11.41 -20.57 17.77
CA PRO A 56 -12.37 -20.81 18.85
C PRO A 56 -13.72 -20.18 18.54
N HIS A 57 -14.80 -20.94 18.70
CA HIS A 57 -16.16 -20.41 18.59
C HIS A 57 -16.68 -20.03 19.99
N LYS A 58 -16.62 -18.74 20.34
CA LYS A 58 -17.22 -18.20 21.57
C LYS A 58 -18.66 -17.77 21.28
N PRO A 59 -19.70 -18.49 21.75
CA PRO A 59 -21.07 -17.99 21.66
C PRO A 59 -21.22 -16.73 22.53
N LEU A 60 -22.14 -15.85 22.14
CA LEU A 60 -22.52 -14.69 22.95
C LEU A 60 -23.11 -15.17 24.28
N PRO A 61 -22.81 -14.48 25.40
CA PRO A 61 -23.42 -14.81 26.70
C PRO A 61 -24.94 -14.60 26.65
N SER A 62 -25.66 -15.46 27.36
CA SER A 62 -27.12 -15.40 27.58
C SER A 62 -27.54 -14.20 28.41
#